data_AF-A0A7Y3D9R2-F1
#
_entry.id   AF-A0A7Y3D9R2-F1
#
_cell.length_a   1.000
_cell.length_b   1.000
_cell.length_c   1.000
_cell.angle_alpha   90.00
_cell.angle_beta   90.00
_cell.angle_gamma   90.00
#
_symmetry.space_group_name_H-M   'P 1'
#
loop_
_entity.id
_entity.type
_entity.pdbx_description
1 polymer ?
#
loop_
_entity_poly.entity_id
_entity_poly.type
_entity_poly.pdbx_seq_one_letter_code
_entity_poly.pdbx_strand_id
1 'polypeptide(L)'
;SDRQVRAISDAIAEALREAGDKPLGIEGYEDGSWILIDANDVIVHVFRGDTRKHYDLERLWSDAPVIPVAGADEAAAAGDGSEQVAP
;
A
#
# COMPACT_ATOMS: atom_id res chain seq x y z
N SER A 1 -9.04 -7.47 -0.17
CA SER A 1 -10.42 -7.03 0.10
C SER A 1 -10.41 -5.65 0.73
N ASP A 2 -11.53 -4.94 0.77
CA ASP A 2 -11.60 -3.59 1.36
C ASP A 2 -11.18 -3.59 2.84
N ARG A 3 -11.52 -4.67 3.57
CA ARG A 3 -11.02 -4.94 4.93
C ARG A 3 -9.49 -5.01 4.99
N GLN A 4 -8.86 -5.69 4.04
CA GLN A 4 -7.40 -5.83 4.01
C GLN A 4 -6.72 -4.49 3.67
N VAL A 5 -7.30 -3.71 2.76
CA VAL A 5 -6.79 -2.37 2.41
C VAL A 5 -6.81 -1.46 3.65
N ARG A 6 -7.92 -1.44 4.40
CA ARG A 6 -8.01 -0.70 5.66
C ARG A 6 -7.05 -1.21 6.73
N ALA A 7 -6.92 -2.54 6.87
CA ALA A 7 -5.98 -3.12 7.84
C ALA A 7 -4.52 -2.75 7.52
N ILE A 8 -4.14 -2.71 6.24
CA ILE A 8 -2.81 -2.24 5.81
C ILE A 8 -2.64 -0.76 6.13
N SER A 9 -3.64 0.09 5.84
CA SER A 9 -3.54 1.52 6.18
C SER A 9 -3.45 1.77 7.68
N ASP A 10 -4.19 1.01 8.49
CA ASP A 10 -4.14 1.10 9.96
C ASP A 10 -2.74 0.71 10.47
N ALA A 11 -2.17 -0.37 9.93
CA ALA A 11 -0.83 -0.82 10.28
C ALA A 11 0.25 0.21 9.91
N ILE A 12 0.13 0.87 8.76
CA ILE A 12 1.04 1.95 8.35
C ILE A 12 0.92 3.15 9.30
N ALA A 13 -0.31 3.57 9.62
CA ALA A 13 -0.54 4.69 10.51
C ALA A 13 0.00 4.41 11.93
N GLU A 14 -0.15 3.18 12.40
CA GLU A 14 0.42 2.75 13.68
C GLU A 14 1.95 2.72 13.65
N ALA A 15 2.57 2.18 12.59
CA ALA A 15 4.02 2.18 12.45
C ALA A 15 4.61 3.60 12.40
N LEU A 16 3.95 4.54 11.71
CA LEU A 16 4.33 5.96 11.73
C LEU A 16 4.26 6.52 13.16
N ARG A 17 3.19 6.21 13.91
CA ARG A 17 3.04 6.64 15.30
C ARG A 17 4.14 6.10 16.20
N GLU A 18 4.52 4.84 16.05
CA GLU A 18 5.62 4.21 16.79
C GLU A 18 6.98 4.84 16.45
N ALA A 19 7.17 5.29 15.21
CA ALA A 19 8.35 6.04 14.78
C ALA A 19 8.38 7.51 15.27
N GLY A 20 7.29 7.99 15.88
CA GLY A 20 7.14 9.37 16.35
C GLY A 20 6.54 10.33 15.33
N ASP A 21 6.16 9.82 14.16
CA ASP A 21 5.50 10.58 13.09
C ASP A 21 3.98 10.42 13.14
N LYS A 22 3.26 11.27 12.41
CA LYS A 22 1.82 11.16 12.24
C LYS A 22 1.45 11.44 10.79
N PRO A 23 0.50 10.69 10.21
CA PRO A 23 -0.09 11.08 8.93
C PRO A 23 -0.65 12.50 9.01
N LEU A 24 -0.35 13.31 8.00
CA LEU A 24 -0.99 14.62 7.80
C LEU A 24 -2.45 14.45 7.37
N GLY A 25 -2.75 13.38 6.64
CA GLY A 25 -4.09 13.04 6.19
C GLY A 25 -4.20 11.58 5.77
N ILE A 26 -5.41 11.03 5.92
CA ILE A 26 -5.80 9.72 5.40
C ILE A 26 -7.12 9.90 4.65
N GLU A 27 -7.10 9.63 3.35
CA GLU A 27 -8.24 9.81 2.45
C GLU A 27 -8.71 8.46 1.89
N GLY A 28 -10.01 8.32 1.65
CA GLY A 28 -10.60 7.12 1.04
C GLY A 28 -10.78 5.92 1.98
N TYR A 29 -10.52 6.07 3.28
CA TYR A 29 -10.60 5.00 4.27
C TYR A 29 -11.95 4.27 4.29
N GLU A 30 -13.05 5.03 4.31
CA GLU A 30 -14.42 4.50 4.36
C GLU A 30 -14.82 3.69 3.12
N ASP A 31 -14.23 3.99 1.97
CA ASP A 31 -14.43 3.21 0.75
C ASP A 31 -13.52 1.98 0.76
N GLY A 32 -12.22 2.17 0.96
CA GLY A 32 -11.24 1.09 1.06
C GLY A 32 -10.87 0.43 -0.27
N SER A 33 -11.27 1.00 -1.42
CA SER A 33 -10.76 0.58 -2.73
C SER A 33 -9.42 1.24 -3.07
N TRP A 34 -9.21 2.47 -2.58
CA TRP A 34 -7.95 3.21 -2.63
C TRP A 34 -7.87 4.11 -1.40
N ILE A 35 -6.86 3.88 -0.57
CA ILE A 35 -6.53 4.75 0.56
C ILE A 35 -5.23 5.48 0.25
N LEU A 36 -5.24 6.80 0.43
CA LEU A 36 -4.06 7.65 0.34
C LEU A 36 -3.67 8.09 1.76
N ILE A 37 -2.39 7.91 2.11
CA ILE A 37 -1.82 8.36 3.38
C ILE A 37 -0.75 9.39 3.04
N ASP A 38 -0.95 10.62 3.50
CA ASP A 38 0.05 11.68 3.43
C ASP A 38 0.90 11.65 4.69
N ALA A 39 2.20 11.36 4.54
CA ALA A 39 3.19 11.36 5.61
C ALA A 39 4.26 12.45 5.38
N ASN A 40 3.88 13.59 4.81
CA ASN A 40 4.73 14.75 4.49
C ASN A 40 5.78 14.49 3.40
N ASP A 41 6.83 13.72 3.71
CA ASP A 41 7.93 13.45 2.79
C ASP A 41 7.64 12.25 1.86
N VAL A 42 6.68 11.41 2.25
CA VAL A 42 6.26 10.22 1.51
C VAL A 42 4.73 10.17 1.44
N ILE A 43 4.20 9.85 0.25
CA ILE A 43 2.78 9.54 0.07
C ILE A 43 2.62 8.04 -0.18
N VAL A 44 1.82 7.38 0.64
CA VAL A 44 1.57 5.94 0.53
C VAL A 44 0.21 5.71 -0.13
N HIS A 45 0.20 4.88 -1.18
CA HIS A 45 -1.00 4.49 -1.89
C HIS A 45 -1.31 3.02 -1.58
N VAL A 46 -2.44 2.76 -0.91
CA VAL A 46 -2.90 1.40 -0.61
C VAL A 46 -4.09 1.10 -1.51
N PHE A 47 -3.91 0.17 -2.44
CA PHE A 47 -4.91 -0.17 -3.44
C PHE A 47 -5.55 -1.53 -3.21
N ARG A 48 -6.83 -1.62 -3.56
CA ARG A 48 -7.42 -2.88 -3.99
C ARG A 48 -6.90 -3.24 -5.40
N GLY A 49 -6.70 -4.54 -5.66
CA GLY A 49 -6.08 -5.02 -6.90
C GLY A 49 -6.73 -4.52 -8.20
N ASP A 50 -8.06 -4.52 -8.28
CA ASP A 50 -8.78 -4.02 -9.46
C ASP A 50 -8.60 -2.51 -9.65
N THR A 51 -8.64 -1.74 -8.55
CA THR A 51 -8.46 -0.29 -8.53
C THR A 51 -7.04 0.10 -8.98
N ARG A 52 -6.02 -0.63 -8.50
CA ARG A 52 -4.63 -0.45 -8.93
C ARG A 52 -4.47 -0.57 -10.46
N LYS A 53 -5.06 -1.62 -11.03
CA LYS A 53 -5.03 -1.87 -12.49
C LYS A 53 -5.78 -0.80 -13.29
N HIS A 54 -6.85 -0.25 -12.74
CA HIS A 54 -7.63 0.78 -13.41
C HIS A 54 -6.86 2.12 -13.50
N TYR A 55 -6.22 2.52 -12.40
CA TYR A 55 -5.50 3.79 -12.33
C TYR A 55 -4.07 3.71 -12.87
N ASP A 56 -3.41 2.55 -12.78
CA ASP A 56 -2.09 2.27 -13.37
C ASP A 56 -1.06 3.39 -13.10
N LEU A 57 -0.95 3.78 -11.83
CA LEU A 57 -0.03 4.85 -11.43
C LEU A 57 1.43 4.46 -11.69
N GLU A 58 1.75 3.18 -11.72
CA GLU A 58 3.05 2.65 -12.10
C GLU A 58 3.50 3.18 -13.45
N ARG A 59 2.57 3.33 -14.41
CA ARG A 59 2.88 3.90 -15.72
C ARG A 59 3.23 5.38 -15.63
N LEU A 60 2.54 6.13 -14.79
CA LEU A 60 2.79 7.56 -14.58
C LEU A 60 4.18 7.81 -13.98
N TRP A 61 4.62 6.92 -13.08
CA TRP A 61 5.91 7.03 -12.38
C TRP A 61 7.02 6.18 -12.99
N SER A 62 6.83 5.67 -14.21
CA SER A 62 7.76 4.72 -14.84
C SER A 62 9.18 5.26 -15.05
N ASP A 63 9.33 6.58 -15.21
CA ASP A 63 10.63 7.25 -15.35
C ASP A 63 11.29 7.59 -13.99
N ALA A 64 10.59 7.38 -12.86
CA ALA A 64 11.12 7.66 -11.53
C ALA A 64 12.05 6.52 -11.07
N PRO A 65 13.21 6.84 -10.46
CA PRO A 65 14.09 5.83 -9.88
C PRO A 65 13.37 5.02 -8.80
N VAL A 66 13.47 3.68 -8.88
CA VAL A 66 13.02 2.80 -7.80
C VAL A 66 14.06 2.82 -6.69
N ILE A 67 13.65 3.25 -5.50
CA ILE A 67 14.51 3.27 -4.31
C ILE A 67 14.44 1.89 -3.64
N PRO A 68 15.55 1.13 -3.55
CA PRO A 68 15.55 -0.14 -2.83
C PRO A 68 15.28 0.09 -1.35
N VAL A 69 14.27 -0.60 -0.81
CA VAL A 69 13.94 -0.58 0.62
C VAL A 69 14.40 -1.90 1.23
N ALA A 70 15.23 -1.82 2.27
CA ALA A 70 15.75 -3.01 2.95
C ALA A 70 14.59 -3.88 3.46
N GLY A 71 14.62 -5.18 3.15
CA GLY A 71 13.57 -6.14 3.53
C GLY A 71 12.33 -6.18 2.63
N ALA A 72 12.23 -5.32 1.60
CA ALA A 72 11.08 -5.31 0.70
C ALA A 72 10.99 -6.58 -0.18
N ASP A 73 12.13 -7.11 -0.66
CA ASP A 73 12.17 -8.34 -1.46
C ASP A 73 11.76 -9.57 -0.66
N GLU A 74 12.09 -9.61 0.64
CA GLU A 74 11.71 -10.70 1.54
C GLU A 74 10.22 -10.66 1.88
N ALA A 75 9.64 -9.46 2.02
CA ALA A 75 8.21 -9.27 2.21
C ALA A 75 7.38 -9.60 0.97
N ALA A 76 7.88 -9.28 -0.23
CA ALA A 76 7.23 -9.63 -1.50
C ALA A 76 7.20 -11.14 -1.75
N ALA A 77 8.27 -11.86 -1.40
CA ALA A 77 8.34 -13.31 -1.53
C ALA A 77 7.41 -14.07 -0.56
N ALA A 78 7.04 -13.48 0.57
CA ALA A 78 6.15 -14.10 1.57
C ALA A 78 4.65 -13.94 1.26
N GLY A 79 4.29 -13.19 0.19
CA GLY A 79 2.91 -12.77 -0.11
C GLY A 79 2.13 -13.60 -1.13
N ASP A 80 2.72 -14.62 -1.77
CA ASP A 80 2.00 -15.48 -2.72
C ASP A 80 1.39 -16.70 -2.03
N GLY A 81 0.26 -16.48 -1.36
CA GLY A 81 -0.61 -17.53 -0.84
C GLY A 81 -1.73 -17.92 -1.82
N SER A 82 -1.55 -17.75 -3.13
CA SER A 82 -2.52 -18.26 -4.11
C SER A 82 -2.25 -19.73 -4.42
N GLU A 83 -2.64 -20.59 -3.46
CA GLU A 83 -2.68 -22.02 -3.67
C GLU A 83 -3.70 -22.32 -4.79
N GLN A 84 -3.17 -22.75 -5.94
CA GLN A 84 -3.92 -23.32 -7.03
C GLN A 84 -4.68 -24.53 -6.50
N VAL A 85 -6.01 -24.42 -6.39
CA VAL A 85 -6.88 -25.59 -6.26
C VAL A 85 -7.51 -25.86 -7.62
N ALA A 86 -6.93 -26.82 -8.35
CA ALA A 86 -7.65 -27.72 -9.25
C ALA A 86 -6.75 -28.90 -9.67
N PRO A 87 -7.31 -30.06 -10.03
CA PRO A 87 -8.72 -30.48 -9.91
C PRO A 87 -9.02 -31.37 -8.70
#